data_AF-A0A8S2WET1-F1
#
_entry.id   AF-A0A8S2WET1-F1
#
_cell.length_a   1.000
_cell.length_b   1.000
_cell.length_c   1.000
_cell.angle_alpha   90.00
_cell.angle_beta   90.00
_cell.angle_gamma   90.00
#
_symmetry.space_group_name_H-M   'P 1'
#
loop_
_entity.id
_entity.type
_entity.pdbx_description
1 polymer ?
#
loop_
_entity_poly.entity_id
_entity_poly.type
_entity_poly.pdbx_seq_one_letter_code
_entity_poly.pdbx_strand_id
1 'polypeptide(L)'
;VFPQQWKRGLVNPLFKSGDSLEPNNYRPITLLPALSKVCERVVFRQLYNYLTKYKLLSPFQSGFIAKDSTTNMLLNVVHEINAGLENHHYVRAVLLDFQKAFDNVNHRGLLLKLEKKGIQGKALKWFESYLTGRMIQTILEGVISSPLKIDKGVPQGSVLGPLLFLLYIDDLSLNIQSTIKLYADDVFLVSHHNDPLVATAILNKDLERVRSWSVRWYIPLNLKKCESITFSSRRHRTRALALPPLVLNSVPLKEYEEVKYLACG
;
A
#
# COMPACT_ATOMS: atom_id res chain seq x y z
N VAL A 1 -21.00 -15.72 -11.57
CA VAL A 1 -20.06 -15.59 -12.70
C VAL A 1 -20.06 -14.13 -13.14
N PHE A 2 -18.90 -13.53 -13.38
CA PHE A 2 -18.75 -12.15 -13.82
C PHE A 2 -18.73 -12.08 -15.37
N PRO A 3 -19.56 -11.24 -16.03
CA PRO A 3 -19.68 -11.22 -17.48
C PRO A 3 -18.39 -10.89 -18.22
N GLN A 4 -18.10 -11.62 -19.31
CA GLN A 4 -16.86 -11.45 -20.08
C GLN A 4 -16.74 -10.05 -20.71
N GLN A 5 -17.86 -9.45 -21.13
CA GLN A 5 -17.89 -8.10 -21.70
C GLN A 5 -17.45 -7.04 -20.68
N TRP A 6 -17.64 -7.30 -19.38
CA TRP A 6 -17.28 -6.37 -18.30
C TRP A 6 -15.80 -6.47 -17.88
N LYS A 7 -15.07 -7.47 -18.40
CA LYS A 7 -13.67 -7.71 -18.09
C LYS A 7 -12.68 -6.98 -19.00
N ARG A 8 -13.20 -6.19 -19.96
CA ARG A 8 -12.41 -5.38 -20.88
C ARG A 8 -12.26 -3.97 -20.31
N GLY A 9 -11.03 -3.50 -20.16
CA GLY A 9 -10.72 -2.14 -19.73
C GLY A 9 -10.01 -1.35 -20.82
N LEU A 10 -10.29 -0.06 -20.92
CA LEU A 10 -9.56 0.87 -21.78
C LEU A 10 -8.68 1.74 -20.90
N VAL A 11 -7.36 1.65 -21.05
CA VAL A 11 -6.38 2.38 -20.27
C VAL A 11 -6.07 3.70 -20.95
N ASN A 12 -6.33 4.80 -20.25
CA ASN A 12 -5.90 6.13 -20.63
C ASN A 12 -4.69 6.52 -19.76
N PRO A 13 -3.47 6.63 -20.35
CA PRO A 13 -2.28 7.03 -19.61
C PRO A 13 -2.33 8.54 -19.32
N LEU A 14 -2.44 8.91 -18.06
CA LEU A 14 -2.38 10.31 -17.64
C LEU A 14 -0.96 10.69 -17.22
N PHE A 15 -0.41 11.72 -17.84
CA PHE A 15 0.91 12.23 -17.48
C PHE A 15 0.91 12.76 -16.03
N LYS A 16 1.89 12.33 -15.23
CA LYS A 16 2.04 12.74 -13.83
C LYS A 16 3.04 13.89 -13.68
N SER A 17 4.30 13.67 -14.07
CA SER A 17 5.41 14.62 -13.88
C SER A 17 6.71 14.06 -14.47
N GLY A 18 7.69 14.91 -14.78
CA GLY A 18 9.03 14.50 -15.22
C GLY A 18 9.16 14.49 -16.74
N ASP A 19 9.90 13.53 -17.27
CA ASP A 19 10.05 13.34 -18.72
C ASP A 19 8.78 12.69 -19.31
N SER A 20 8.16 13.34 -20.30
CA SER A 20 6.99 12.82 -21.01
C SER A 20 7.30 11.62 -21.90
N LEU A 21 8.57 11.33 -22.19
CA LEU A 21 8.99 10.18 -22.97
C LEU A 21 9.17 8.91 -22.10
N GLU A 22 9.20 9.05 -20.78
CA GLU A 22 9.37 7.94 -19.85
C GLU A 22 8.01 7.34 -19.44
N PRO A 23 7.67 6.09 -19.80
CA PRO A 23 6.36 5.50 -19.52
C PRO A 23 6.02 5.41 -18.04
N ASN A 24 7.03 5.32 -17.15
CA ASN A 24 6.81 5.29 -15.71
C ASN A 24 6.29 6.62 -15.12
N ASN A 25 6.35 7.71 -15.89
CA ASN A 25 5.81 9.00 -15.51
C ASN A 25 4.32 9.16 -15.81
N TYR A 26 3.65 8.10 -16.28
CA TYR A 26 2.21 8.08 -16.54
C TYR A 26 1.47 7.22 -15.51
N ARG A 27 0.26 7.64 -15.13
CA ARG A 27 -0.69 6.89 -14.34
C ARG A 27 -1.73 6.25 -15.26
N PRO A 28 -1.84 4.91 -15.30
CA PRO A 28 -2.81 4.23 -16.15
C PRO A 28 -4.20 4.28 -15.51
N ILE A 29 -5.11 5.13 -16.01
CA ILE A 29 -6.51 5.09 -15.58
C ILE A 29 -7.28 4.12 -16.47
N THR A 30 -7.86 3.08 -15.86
CA THR A 30 -8.67 2.10 -16.55
C THR A 30 -10.14 2.51 -16.57
N LEU A 31 -10.66 2.82 -17.75
CA LEU A 31 -12.07 2.97 -18.02
C LEU A 31 -12.71 1.58 -18.12
N LEU A 32 -13.53 1.25 -17.11
CA LEU A 32 -14.33 0.03 -17.07
C LEU A 32 -15.76 0.29 -17.52
N PRO A 33 -16.46 -0.71 -18.09
CA PRO A 33 -17.86 -0.58 -18.49
C PRO A 33 -18.75 -0.09 -17.36
N ALA A 34 -19.69 0.80 -17.64
CA ALA A 34 -20.56 1.41 -16.61
C ALA A 34 -21.32 0.35 -15.79
N LEU A 35 -21.84 -0.68 -16.45
CA LEU A 35 -22.54 -1.80 -15.78
C LEU A 35 -21.62 -2.61 -14.86
N SER A 36 -20.32 -2.76 -15.21
CA SER A 36 -19.30 -3.33 -14.33
C SER A 36 -19.24 -2.56 -13.02
N LYS A 37 -19.15 -1.23 -13.11
CA LYS A 37 -19.05 -0.34 -11.95
C LYS A 37 -20.29 -0.38 -11.05
N VAL A 38 -21.48 -0.52 -11.64
CA VAL A 38 -22.73 -0.70 -10.87
C VAL A 38 -22.68 -2.00 -10.07
N CYS A 39 -22.31 -3.11 -10.73
CA CYS A 39 -22.16 -4.40 -10.07
C CYS A 39 -21.08 -4.37 -8.97
N GLU A 40 -19.91 -3.81 -9.27
CA GLU A 40 -18.82 -3.61 -8.31
C GLU A 40 -19.27 -2.81 -7.09
N ARG A 41 -20.09 -1.77 -7.27
CA ARG A 41 -20.61 -0.96 -6.16
C ARG A 41 -21.54 -1.74 -5.24
N VAL A 42 -22.37 -2.64 -5.79
CA VAL A 42 -23.22 -3.54 -5.00
C VAL A 42 -22.35 -4.52 -4.20
N VAL A 43 -21.37 -5.15 -4.84
CA VAL A 43 -20.45 -6.10 -4.19
C VAL A 43 -19.58 -5.41 -3.15
N PHE A 44 -19.06 -4.22 -3.45
CA PHE A 44 -18.31 -3.39 -2.52
C PHE A 44 -19.11 -3.16 -1.25
N ARG A 45 -20.38 -2.72 -1.36
CA ARG A 45 -21.22 -2.45 -0.19
C ARG A 45 -21.42 -3.71 0.67
N GLN A 46 -21.69 -4.85 0.04
CA GLN A 46 -21.87 -6.12 0.76
C GLN A 46 -20.59 -6.56 1.47
N LEU A 47 -19.46 -6.56 0.75
CA LEU A 47 -18.16 -6.96 1.29
C LEU A 47 -17.71 -6.02 2.41
N TYR A 48 -17.80 -4.71 2.19
CA TYR A 48 -17.41 -3.70 3.17
C TYR A 48 -18.24 -3.80 4.45
N ASN A 49 -19.57 -3.97 4.34
CA ASN A 49 -20.44 -4.18 5.50
C ASN A 49 -20.09 -5.46 6.26
N TYR A 50 -19.75 -6.54 5.56
CA TYR A 50 -19.29 -7.78 6.19
C TYR A 50 -17.98 -7.57 6.96
N LEU A 51 -16.98 -6.97 6.31
CA LEU A 51 -15.66 -6.73 6.92
C LEU A 51 -15.73 -5.82 8.14
N THR A 52 -16.53 -4.76 8.08
CA THR A 52 -16.72 -3.82 9.19
C THR A 52 -17.51 -4.45 10.35
N LYS A 53 -18.62 -5.15 10.05
CA LYS A 53 -19.44 -5.83 11.06
C LYS A 53 -18.63 -6.81 11.90
N TYR A 54 -17.72 -7.56 11.28
CA TYR A 54 -16.90 -8.56 11.96
C TYR A 54 -15.48 -8.08 12.30
N LYS A 55 -15.19 -6.78 12.15
CA LYS A 55 -13.86 -6.17 12.42
C LYS A 55 -12.70 -6.93 11.78
N LEU A 56 -12.88 -7.27 10.50
CA LEU A 56 -11.95 -8.09 9.74
C LEU A 56 -10.86 -7.28 9.00
N LEU A 57 -10.83 -5.96 9.18
CA LEU A 57 -9.74 -5.10 8.70
C LEU A 57 -8.84 -4.71 9.87
N SER A 58 -7.55 -4.60 9.60
CA SER A 58 -6.56 -4.18 10.58
C SER A 58 -6.88 -2.78 11.11
N PRO A 59 -6.76 -2.55 12.44
CA PRO A 59 -6.95 -1.22 13.01
C PRO A 59 -5.84 -0.23 12.61
N PHE A 60 -4.76 -0.71 11.99
CA PHE A 60 -3.64 0.10 11.53
C PHE A 60 -3.83 0.65 10.11
N GLN A 61 -4.91 0.26 9.44
CA GLN A 61 -5.26 0.77 8.12
C GLN A 61 -6.14 2.01 8.25
N SER A 62 -5.77 3.05 7.50
CA SER A 62 -6.53 4.31 7.41
C SER A 62 -6.91 4.69 5.97
N GLY A 63 -6.29 4.06 4.97
CA GLY A 63 -6.62 4.28 3.56
C GLY A 63 -7.97 3.67 3.18
N PHE A 64 -8.78 4.40 2.41
CA PHE A 64 -10.07 3.94 1.84
C PHE A 64 -11.08 3.34 2.85
N ILE A 65 -10.94 3.65 4.13
CA ILE A 65 -11.90 3.28 5.18
C ILE A 65 -12.83 4.45 5.42
N ALA A 66 -14.15 4.18 5.44
CA ALA A 66 -15.15 5.20 5.71
C ALA A 66 -14.91 5.83 7.08
N LYS A 67 -14.94 7.16 7.13
CA LYS A 67 -14.70 7.99 8.32
C LYS A 67 -13.26 7.95 8.86
N ASP A 68 -12.32 7.44 8.09
CA ASP A 68 -10.89 7.70 8.32
C ASP A 68 -10.34 8.63 7.23
N SER A 69 -9.28 9.36 7.55
CA SER A 69 -8.71 10.37 6.66
C SER A 69 -7.19 10.29 6.64
N THR A 70 -6.61 10.80 5.56
CA THR A 70 -5.16 11.00 5.48
C THR A 70 -4.64 11.85 6.64
N THR A 71 -5.43 12.84 7.05
CA THR A 71 -5.13 13.72 8.19
C THR A 71 -5.07 12.96 9.50
N ASN A 72 -6.02 12.05 9.77
CA ASN A 72 -6.01 11.22 10.99
C ASN A 72 -4.79 10.31 11.03
N MET A 73 -4.44 9.70 9.89
CA MET A 73 -3.25 8.86 9.80
C MET A 73 -1.99 9.66 10.10
N LEU A 74 -1.83 10.83 9.46
CA LEU A 74 -0.69 11.73 9.69
C LEU A 74 -0.64 12.22 11.14
N LEU A 75 -1.79 12.60 11.72
CA LEU A 75 -1.89 13.02 13.13
C LEU A 75 -1.45 11.90 14.07
N ASN A 76 -1.83 10.65 13.80
CA ASN A 76 -1.37 9.50 14.59
C ASN A 76 0.14 9.33 14.48
N VAL A 77 0.73 9.42 13.29
CA VAL A 77 2.19 9.33 13.10
C VAL A 77 2.90 10.45 13.85
N VAL A 78 2.42 11.69 13.73
CA VAL A 78 2.97 12.86 14.44
C VAL A 78 2.83 12.71 15.96
N HIS A 79 1.70 12.19 16.44
CA HIS A 79 1.47 11.93 17.86
C HIS A 79 2.47 10.92 18.41
N GLU A 80 2.71 9.82 17.71
CA GLU A 80 3.70 8.81 18.10
C GLU A 80 5.13 9.38 18.14
N ILE A 81 5.48 10.22 17.17
CA ILE A 81 6.76 10.91 17.15
C ILE A 81 6.89 11.85 18.36
N ASN A 82 5.87 12.68 18.62
CA ASN A 82 5.86 13.61 19.74
C ASN A 82 5.91 12.88 21.09
N ALA A 83 5.15 11.81 21.26
CA ALA A 83 5.18 10.99 22.46
C ALA A 83 6.59 10.42 22.73
N GLY A 84 7.30 9.98 21.70
CA GLY A 84 8.69 9.58 21.82
C GLY A 84 9.62 10.73 22.25
N LEU A 85 9.44 11.92 21.66
CA LEU A 85 10.25 13.11 21.96
C LEU A 85 10.02 13.65 23.38
N GLU A 86 8.77 13.66 23.85
CA GLU A 86 8.39 14.04 25.21
C GLU A 86 9.05 13.15 26.25
N ASN A 87 9.16 11.84 25.96
CA ASN A 87 9.89 10.88 26.79
C ASN A 87 11.42 10.95 26.61
N HIS A 88 11.94 11.92 25.86
CA HIS A 88 13.36 12.07 25.53
C HIS A 88 13.98 10.83 24.86
N HIS A 89 13.17 10.08 24.13
CA HIS A 89 13.61 8.93 23.35
C HIS A 89 14.24 9.35 22.01
N TYR A 90 14.97 8.42 21.41
CA TYR A 90 15.34 8.45 20.01
C TYR A 90 14.18 7.88 19.22
N VAL A 91 13.60 8.68 18.33
CA VAL A 91 12.50 8.27 17.46
C VAL A 91 13.07 8.08 16.07
N ARG A 92 12.82 6.92 15.46
CA ARG A 92 13.17 6.64 14.07
C ARG A 92 11.91 6.26 13.32
N ALA A 93 11.74 6.81 12.13
CA ALA A 93 10.63 6.49 11.25
C ALA A 93 11.14 6.08 9.87
N VAL A 94 10.38 5.19 9.22
CA VAL A 94 10.59 4.76 7.85
C VAL A 94 9.30 4.93 7.07
N LEU A 95 9.39 5.58 5.92
CA LEU A 95 8.35 5.63 4.91
C LEU A 95 8.71 4.64 3.81
N LEU A 96 7.83 3.66 3.60
CA LEU A 96 7.98 2.62 2.59
C LEU A 96 7.08 2.94 1.40
N ASP A 97 7.65 2.85 0.20
CA ASP A 97 6.96 3.00 -1.09
C ASP A 97 7.01 1.65 -1.81
N PHE A 98 5.86 1.17 -2.30
CA PHE A 98 5.78 -0.04 -3.11
C PHE A 98 5.71 0.31 -4.60
N GLN A 99 6.44 -0.43 -5.43
CA GLN A 99 6.41 -0.22 -6.87
C GLN A 99 5.08 -0.72 -7.44
N LYS A 100 4.29 0.19 -8.01
CA LYS A 100 3.05 -0.12 -8.75
C LYS A 100 2.16 -1.12 -7.97
N ALA A 101 1.92 -0.83 -6.70
CA ALA A 101 1.35 -1.80 -5.75
C ALA A 101 0.01 -2.40 -6.23
N PHE A 102 -0.88 -1.56 -6.76
CA PHE A 102 -2.16 -1.97 -7.34
C PHE A 102 -1.99 -2.90 -8.53
N ASP A 103 -1.00 -2.68 -9.38
CA ASP A 103 -0.75 -3.47 -10.61
C ASP A 103 -0.07 -4.82 -10.29
N ASN A 104 0.55 -4.93 -9.11
CA ASN A 104 1.30 -6.11 -8.68
C ASN A 104 0.50 -7.09 -7.81
N VAL A 105 -0.76 -6.79 -7.49
CA VAL A 105 -1.63 -7.69 -6.70
C VAL A 105 -1.74 -9.06 -7.36
N ASN A 106 -1.19 -10.10 -6.72
CA ASN A 106 -1.31 -11.46 -7.23
C ASN A 106 -2.74 -11.98 -7.05
N HIS A 107 -3.42 -12.38 -8.13
CA HIS A 107 -4.83 -12.81 -8.06
C HIS A 107 -5.04 -14.04 -7.19
N ARG A 108 -4.15 -15.04 -7.26
CA ARG A 108 -4.23 -16.24 -6.40
C ARG A 108 -4.03 -15.87 -4.94
N GLY A 109 -3.06 -15.01 -4.65
CA GLY A 109 -2.81 -14.51 -3.30
C GLY A 109 -4.00 -13.74 -2.73
N LEU A 110 -4.66 -12.92 -3.56
CA LEU A 110 -5.86 -12.18 -3.17
C LEU A 110 -7.03 -13.11 -2.85
N LEU A 111 -7.27 -14.14 -3.68
CA LEU A 111 -8.31 -15.14 -3.42
C LEU A 111 -8.05 -15.90 -2.12
N LEU A 112 -6.79 -16.29 -1.85
CA LEU A 112 -6.40 -16.91 -0.59
C LEU A 112 -6.67 -16.00 0.62
N LYS A 113 -6.38 -14.70 0.50
CA LYS A 113 -6.65 -13.72 1.57
C LYS A 113 -8.15 -13.52 1.78
N LEU A 114 -8.95 -13.47 0.72
CA LEU A 114 -10.41 -13.42 0.80
C LEU A 114 -10.96 -14.66 1.52
N GLU A 115 -10.49 -15.85 1.16
CA GLU A 115 -10.89 -17.10 1.81
C GLU A 115 -10.55 -17.12 3.30
N LYS A 116 -9.34 -16.68 3.68
CA LYS A 116 -8.92 -16.53 5.09
C LYS A 116 -9.77 -15.54 5.89
N LYS A 117 -10.39 -14.57 5.21
CA LYS A 117 -11.33 -13.62 5.82
C LYS A 117 -12.78 -14.15 5.82
N GLY A 118 -13.00 -15.42 5.47
CA GLY A 118 -14.31 -16.09 5.53
C GLY A 118 -15.14 -15.99 4.25
N ILE A 119 -14.62 -15.41 3.16
CA ILE A 119 -15.33 -15.36 1.88
C ILE A 119 -15.15 -16.70 1.16
N GLN A 120 -16.23 -17.47 1.07
CA GLN A 120 -16.19 -18.85 0.55
C GLN A 120 -17.30 -19.12 -0.48
N GLY A 121 -17.29 -20.33 -1.05
CA GLY A 121 -18.36 -20.84 -1.91
C GLY A 121 -18.64 -19.96 -3.13
N LYS A 122 -19.91 -19.60 -3.35
CA LYS A 122 -20.35 -18.83 -4.53
C LYS A 122 -19.73 -17.43 -4.58
N ALA A 123 -19.48 -16.81 -3.42
CA ALA A 123 -18.88 -15.48 -3.33
C ALA A 123 -17.42 -15.53 -3.78
N LEU A 124 -16.63 -16.48 -3.27
CA LEU A 124 -15.23 -16.64 -3.68
C LEU A 124 -15.09 -16.96 -5.17
N LYS A 125 -15.94 -17.86 -5.70
CA LYS A 125 -16.01 -18.15 -7.15
C LYS A 125 -16.40 -16.91 -7.98
N TRP A 126 -17.18 -15.99 -7.42
CA TRP A 126 -17.49 -14.73 -8.09
C TRP A 126 -16.25 -13.84 -8.18
N PHE A 127 -15.46 -13.70 -7.10
CA PHE A 127 -14.20 -12.95 -7.12
C PHE A 127 -13.18 -13.56 -8.08
N GLU A 128 -13.07 -14.89 -8.09
CA GLU A 128 -12.22 -15.59 -9.06
C GLU A 128 -12.63 -15.25 -10.49
N SER A 129 -13.94 -15.29 -10.78
CA SER A 129 -14.48 -14.91 -12.08
C SER A 129 -14.24 -13.43 -12.41
N TYR A 130 -14.29 -12.53 -11.43
CA TYR A 130 -14.05 -11.09 -11.58
C TYR A 130 -12.58 -10.76 -11.93
N LEU A 131 -11.63 -11.48 -11.32
CA LEU A 131 -10.19 -11.28 -11.48
C LEU A 131 -9.64 -11.96 -12.76
N THR A 132 -10.19 -13.11 -13.14
CA THR A 132 -9.67 -13.92 -14.24
C THR A 132 -10.18 -13.50 -15.62
N GLY A 133 -9.32 -13.63 -16.64
CA GLY A 133 -9.70 -13.40 -18.04
C GLY A 133 -9.92 -11.92 -18.37
N ARG A 134 -9.23 -11.02 -17.67
CA ARG A 134 -9.25 -9.58 -17.92
C ARG A 134 -8.33 -9.23 -19.07
N MET A 135 -8.81 -8.27 -19.87
CA MET A 135 -8.08 -7.72 -21.00
C MET A 135 -8.05 -6.20 -20.86
N ILE A 136 -6.93 -5.59 -21.21
CA ILE A 136 -6.81 -4.14 -21.33
C ILE A 136 -6.39 -3.76 -22.74
N GLN A 137 -6.76 -2.56 -23.16
CA GLN A 137 -6.24 -1.90 -24.36
C GLN A 137 -5.84 -0.49 -23.95
N THR A 138 -4.76 0.05 -24.51
CA THR A 138 -4.37 1.45 -24.26
C THR A 138 -4.97 2.32 -25.35
N ILE A 139 -5.54 3.46 -24.95
CA ILE A 139 -5.96 4.51 -25.88
C ILE A 139 -5.00 5.69 -25.75
N LEU A 140 -4.49 6.16 -26.89
CA LEU A 140 -3.66 7.36 -26.99
C LEU A 140 -4.12 8.13 -28.22
N GLU A 141 -4.55 9.39 -28.03
CA GLU A 141 -4.98 10.27 -29.13
C GLU A 141 -6.03 9.64 -30.07
N GLY A 142 -6.95 8.85 -29.50
CA GLY A 142 -8.01 8.16 -30.26
C GLY A 142 -7.60 6.84 -30.89
N VAL A 143 -6.31 6.48 -30.88
CA VAL A 143 -5.81 5.19 -31.38
C VAL A 143 -5.82 4.16 -30.25
N ILE A 144 -6.36 2.97 -30.54
CA ILE A 144 -6.51 1.88 -29.57
C ILE A 144 -5.50 0.76 -29.90
N SER A 145 -4.75 0.32 -28.90
CA SER A 145 -3.80 -0.79 -29.04
C SER A 145 -4.48 -2.15 -29.24
N SER A 146 -3.68 -3.16 -29.59
CA SER A 146 -4.11 -4.55 -29.48
C SER A 146 -4.47 -4.92 -28.04
N PRO A 147 -5.42 -5.85 -27.82
CA PRO A 147 -5.78 -6.33 -26.49
C PRO A 147 -4.63 -7.07 -25.81
N LEU A 148 -4.33 -6.67 -24.58
CA LEU A 148 -3.37 -7.32 -23.69
C LEU A 148 -4.09 -8.04 -22.56
N LYS A 149 -3.75 -9.32 -22.34
CA LYS A 149 -4.26 -10.09 -21.20
C LYS A 149 -3.54 -9.68 -19.92
N ILE A 150 -4.30 -9.54 -18.83
CA ILE A 150 -3.78 -9.20 -17.51
C ILE A 150 -4.07 -10.34 -16.53
N ASP A 151 -3.02 -10.77 -15.83
CA ASP A 151 -3.01 -11.89 -14.89
C ASP A 151 -2.67 -11.50 -13.44
N LYS A 152 -2.41 -10.20 -13.21
CA LYS A 152 -2.18 -9.60 -11.90
C LYS A 152 -2.73 -8.19 -11.83
N GLY A 153 -2.80 -7.67 -10.62
CA GLY A 153 -3.24 -6.33 -10.32
C GLY A 153 -4.76 -6.18 -10.20
N VAL A 154 -5.17 -5.04 -9.67
CA VAL A 154 -6.55 -4.58 -9.62
C VAL A 154 -6.66 -3.27 -10.41
N PRO A 155 -7.68 -3.06 -11.26
CA PRO A 155 -7.70 -1.89 -12.14
C PRO A 155 -7.80 -0.56 -11.38
N GLN A 156 -6.87 0.36 -11.65
CA GLN A 156 -6.97 1.75 -11.20
C GLN A 156 -8.16 2.41 -11.92
N GLY A 157 -9.26 2.67 -11.21
CA GLY A 157 -10.55 3.11 -11.78
C GLY A 157 -11.70 2.13 -11.57
N SER A 158 -11.42 0.94 -11.02
CA SER A 158 -12.45 0.06 -10.46
C SER A 158 -12.97 0.60 -9.11
N VAL A 159 -14.25 0.35 -8.85
CA VAL A 159 -14.87 0.68 -7.56
C VAL A 159 -14.41 -0.32 -6.49
N LEU A 160 -14.21 -1.58 -6.89
CA LEU A 160 -13.86 -2.66 -5.98
C LEU A 160 -12.35 -2.78 -5.72
N GLY A 161 -11.51 -2.31 -6.66
CA GLY A 161 -10.06 -2.45 -6.60
C GLY A 161 -9.40 -1.90 -5.33
N PRO A 162 -9.73 -0.68 -4.87
CA PRO A 162 -9.20 -0.16 -3.61
C PRO A 162 -9.47 -1.08 -2.42
N LEU A 163 -10.70 -1.57 -2.27
CA LEU A 163 -11.04 -2.49 -1.17
C LEU A 163 -10.30 -3.83 -1.27
N LEU A 164 -10.15 -4.36 -2.49
CA LEU A 164 -9.38 -5.58 -2.71
C LEU A 164 -7.90 -5.39 -2.42
N PHE A 165 -7.33 -4.23 -2.75
CA PHE A 165 -5.96 -3.89 -2.41
C PHE A 165 -5.78 -3.76 -0.89
N LEU A 166 -6.71 -3.10 -0.18
CA LEU A 166 -6.70 -3.05 1.27
C LEU A 166 -6.65 -4.44 1.90
N LEU A 167 -7.54 -5.34 1.46
CA LEU A 167 -7.56 -6.74 1.92
C LEU A 167 -6.26 -7.48 1.59
N TYR A 168 -5.61 -7.09 0.49
CA TYR A 168 -4.35 -7.66 0.10
C TYR A 168 -3.20 -7.21 0.99
N ILE A 169 -3.11 -5.93 1.38
CA ILE A 169 -2.01 -5.41 2.21
C ILE A 169 -2.25 -5.59 3.71
N ASP A 170 -3.48 -5.85 4.15
CA ASP A 170 -3.92 -5.87 5.55
C ASP A 170 -2.99 -6.66 6.51
N ASP A 171 -2.55 -7.84 6.07
CA ASP A 171 -1.73 -8.74 6.87
C ASP A 171 -0.23 -8.35 6.95
N LEU A 172 0.19 -7.28 6.25
CA LEU A 172 1.52 -6.68 6.39
C LEU A 172 1.77 -6.18 7.82
N SER A 173 0.71 -5.73 8.48
CA SER A 173 0.76 -5.23 9.86
C SER A 173 0.94 -6.32 10.90
N LEU A 174 0.80 -7.60 10.53
CA LEU A 174 0.93 -8.70 11.48
C LEU A 174 2.38 -8.90 11.91
N ASN A 175 2.57 -9.06 13.22
CA ASN A 175 3.86 -9.32 13.86
C ASN A 175 4.87 -8.16 13.75
N ILE A 176 4.45 -6.93 13.43
CA ILE A 176 5.31 -5.74 13.50
C ILE A 176 5.42 -5.28 14.95
N GLN A 177 6.64 -4.96 15.40
CA GLN A 177 6.90 -4.51 16.79
C GLN A 177 6.80 -3.00 16.95
N SER A 178 7.28 -2.26 15.95
CA SER A 178 7.13 -0.81 15.82
C SER A 178 5.68 -0.42 15.57
N THR A 179 5.36 0.85 15.77
CA THR A 179 4.07 1.39 15.35
C THR A 179 4.01 1.38 13.83
N ILE A 180 3.04 0.65 13.26
CA ILE A 180 2.75 0.64 11.83
C ILE A 180 1.49 1.44 11.50
N LYS A 181 1.54 2.21 10.42
CA LYS A 181 0.36 2.84 9.80
C LYS A 181 0.34 2.53 8.31
N LEU A 182 -0.81 2.11 7.82
CA LEU A 182 -1.05 1.83 6.41
C LEU A 182 -2.00 2.89 5.86
N TYR A 183 -1.64 3.48 4.74
CA TYR A 183 -2.53 4.32 3.95
C TYR A 183 -2.46 3.89 2.50
N ALA A 184 -3.36 3.00 2.11
CA ALA A 184 -3.28 2.35 0.81
C ALA A 184 -1.88 1.72 0.61
N ASP A 185 -1.11 2.18 -0.38
CA ASP A 185 0.23 1.72 -0.72
C ASP A 185 1.36 2.42 0.04
N ASP A 186 1.06 3.48 0.79
CA ASP A 186 2.03 4.12 1.68
C ASP A 186 2.05 3.41 3.04
N VAL A 187 3.26 3.07 3.53
CA VAL A 187 3.43 2.41 4.83
C VAL A 187 4.44 3.13 5.69
N PHE A 188 4.04 3.43 6.92
CA PHE A 188 4.88 4.06 7.94
C PHE A 188 5.23 3.06 9.02
N LEU A 189 6.51 3.04 9.40
CA LEU A 189 6.99 2.36 10.60
C LEU A 189 7.64 3.41 11.51
N VAL A 190 7.27 3.42 12.79
CA VAL A 190 7.83 4.33 13.80
C VAL A 190 8.26 3.53 15.02
N SER A 191 9.51 3.68 15.42
CA SER A 191 10.07 3.08 16.64
C SER A 191 10.70 4.17 17.48
N HIS A 192 10.43 4.15 18.78
CA HIS A 192 11.08 5.05 19.72
C HIS A 192 11.58 4.33 20.96
N HIS A 193 12.80 4.65 21.39
CA HIS A 193 13.40 4.06 22.59
C HIS A 193 14.46 5.00 23.19
N ASN A 194 14.72 4.91 24.49
CA ASN A 194 15.76 5.71 25.14
C ASN A 194 17.18 5.37 24.63
N ASP A 195 17.39 4.11 24.23
CA ASP A 195 18.58 3.61 23.55
C ASP A 195 18.37 3.59 22.01
N PRO A 196 19.16 4.35 21.23
CA PRO A 196 19.07 4.37 19.78
C PRO A 196 19.36 3.03 19.12
N LEU A 197 20.20 2.18 19.72
CA LEU A 197 20.52 0.86 19.17
C LEU A 197 19.29 -0.05 19.21
N VAL A 198 18.52 0.00 20.29
CA VAL A 198 17.27 -0.76 20.43
C VAL A 198 16.22 -0.26 19.45
N ALA A 199 16.01 1.06 19.34
CA ALA A 199 15.06 1.62 18.38
C ALA A 199 15.36 1.18 16.93
N THR A 200 16.66 1.15 16.60
CA THR A 200 17.17 0.71 15.30
C THR A 200 16.99 -0.80 15.08
N ALA A 201 17.30 -1.61 16.08
CA ALA A 201 17.16 -3.06 16.01
C ALA A 201 15.70 -3.49 15.79
N ILE A 202 14.76 -2.82 16.46
CA ILE A 202 13.31 -3.03 16.27
C ILE A 202 12.92 -2.75 14.82
N LEU A 203 13.28 -1.59 14.28
CA LEU A 203 12.94 -1.24 12.89
C LEU A 203 13.60 -2.18 11.89
N ASN A 204 14.89 -2.50 12.03
CA ASN A 204 15.55 -3.41 11.09
C ASN A 204 14.90 -4.81 11.09
N LYS A 205 14.46 -5.30 12.26
CA LYS A 205 13.71 -6.55 12.35
C LYS A 205 12.35 -6.47 11.63
N ASP A 206 11.66 -5.34 11.76
CA ASP A 206 10.38 -5.12 11.08
C ASP A 206 10.55 -4.90 9.58
N LEU A 207 11.60 -4.20 9.13
CA LEU A 207 11.95 -4.06 7.72
C LEU A 207 12.24 -5.40 7.06
N GLU A 208 12.88 -6.34 7.77
CA GLU A 208 13.11 -7.70 7.28
C GLU A 208 11.80 -8.49 7.15
N ARG A 209 10.84 -8.27 8.05
CA ARG A 209 9.49 -8.84 7.95
C ARG A 209 8.74 -8.26 6.76
N VAL A 210 8.79 -6.94 6.58
CA VAL A 210 8.20 -6.25 5.42
C VAL A 210 8.81 -6.79 4.12
N ARG A 211 10.13 -6.92 4.04
CA ARG A 211 10.83 -7.51 2.89
C ARG A 211 10.32 -8.93 2.61
N SER A 212 10.31 -9.78 3.63
CA SER A 212 9.85 -11.17 3.51
C SER A 212 8.39 -11.25 3.04
N TRP A 213 7.54 -10.36 3.55
CA TRP A 213 6.15 -10.22 3.12
C TRP A 213 6.05 -9.76 1.66
N SER A 214 6.82 -8.75 1.27
CA SER A 214 6.90 -8.19 -0.09
C SER A 214 7.26 -9.27 -1.10
N VAL A 215 8.29 -10.08 -0.80
CA VAL A 215 8.71 -11.20 -1.65
C VAL A 215 7.62 -12.27 -1.74
N ARG A 216 7.05 -12.68 -0.60
CA ARG A 216 6.01 -13.72 -0.54
C ARG A 216 4.76 -13.34 -1.35
N TRP A 217 4.36 -12.08 -1.27
CA TRP A 217 3.12 -11.59 -1.89
C TRP A 217 3.37 -10.84 -3.20
N TYR A 218 4.57 -10.89 -3.76
CA TYR A 218 4.91 -10.30 -5.06
C TYR A 218 4.58 -8.80 -5.18
N ILE A 219 4.70 -8.03 -4.09
CA ILE A 219 4.59 -6.56 -4.12
C ILE A 219 5.97 -5.96 -3.85
N PRO A 220 6.76 -5.67 -4.91
CA PRO A 220 8.12 -5.18 -4.76
C PRO A 220 8.18 -3.79 -4.13
N LEU A 221 9.17 -3.57 -3.26
CA LEU A 221 9.49 -2.27 -2.68
C LEU A 221 10.25 -1.38 -3.66
N ASN A 222 9.98 -0.08 -3.59
CA ASN A 222 10.67 0.94 -4.34
C ASN A 222 11.82 1.52 -3.50
N LEU A 223 12.94 0.80 -3.46
CA LEU A 223 14.07 1.14 -2.58
C LEU A 223 14.57 2.59 -2.75
N LYS A 224 14.45 3.17 -3.94
CA LYS A 224 14.85 4.56 -4.22
C LYS A 224 13.91 5.61 -3.60
N LYS A 225 12.67 5.23 -3.32
CA LYS A 225 11.63 6.08 -2.71
C LYS A 225 11.31 5.71 -1.27
N CYS A 226 11.95 4.68 -0.73
CA CYS A 226 11.88 4.40 0.69
C CYS A 226 12.80 5.38 1.42
N GLU A 227 12.28 6.05 2.43
CA GLU A 227 12.96 7.11 3.15
C GLU A 227 12.98 6.83 4.65
N SER A 228 14.02 7.31 5.33
CA SER A 228 14.11 7.23 6.78
C SER A 228 14.39 8.60 7.39
N ILE A 229 13.89 8.80 8.61
CA ILE A 229 14.07 10.04 9.36
C ILE A 229 14.25 9.72 10.84
N THR A 230 15.13 10.47 11.51
CA THR A 230 15.38 10.33 12.95
C THR A 230 15.07 11.64 13.66
N PHE A 231 14.30 11.56 14.75
CA PHE A 231 13.99 12.68 15.64
C PHE A 231 14.58 12.42 17.02
N SER A 232 15.15 13.46 17.64
CA SER A 232 15.61 13.43 19.03
C SER A 232 15.66 14.84 19.61
N SER A 233 15.27 15.00 20.87
CA SER A 233 15.48 16.23 21.64
C SER A 233 16.96 16.46 21.98
N ARG A 234 17.79 15.42 21.91
CA ARG A 234 19.23 15.46 22.23
C ARG A 234 20.09 15.66 20.98
N ARG A 235 19.74 16.65 20.13
CA ARG A 235 20.34 16.89 18.79
C ARG A 235 21.88 16.95 18.77
N HIS A 236 22.52 17.37 19.86
CA HIS A 236 23.99 17.36 19.98
C HIS A 236 24.61 15.96 20.15
N ARG A 237 23.89 14.98 20.73
CA ARG A 237 24.37 13.60 20.88
C ARG A 237 24.10 12.74 19.64
N THR A 238 23.03 12.98 18.89
CA THR A 238 22.73 12.24 17.64
C THR A 238 23.73 12.51 16.53
N ARG A 239 24.29 13.72 16.40
CA ARG A 239 25.38 14.00 15.44
C ARG A 239 26.73 13.41 15.87
N ALA A 240 26.92 13.15 17.17
CA ALA A 240 28.14 12.58 17.73
C ALA A 240 28.14 11.04 17.79
N LEU A 241 26.96 10.41 17.85
CA LEU A 241 26.79 8.96 17.74
C LEU A 241 26.49 8.61 16.28
N ALA A 242 27.39 7.91 15.61
CA ALA A 242 27.09 7.24 14.35
C ALA A 242 25.98 6.20 14.60
N LEU A 243 24.73 6.58 14.35
CA LEU A 243 23.59 5.69 14.50
C LEU A 243 23.74 4.53 13.49
N PRO A 244 23.42 3.27 13.89
CA PRO A 244 23.46 2.18 12.93
C PRO A 244 22.47 2.45 11.79
N PRO A 245 22.79 2.09 10.54
CA PRO A 245 21.89 2.33 9.42
C PRO A 245 20.61 1.50 9.55
N LEU A 246 19.53 2.06 9.03
CA LEU A 246 18.33 1.27 8.72
C LEU A 246 18.56 0.59 7.39
N VAL A 247 18.34 -0.71 7.32
CA VAL A 247 18.70 -1.53 6.17
C VAL A 247 17.44 -2.21 5.62
N LEU A 248 17.20 -2.04 4.33
CA LEU A 248 16.12 -2.70 3.59
C LEU A 248 16.71 -3.38 2.35
N ASN A 249 16.46 -4.68 2.18
CA ASN A 249 17.07 -5.49 1.11
C ASN A 249 18.60 -5.43 1.08
N SER A 250 19.24 -5.43 2.26
CA SER A 250 20.69 -5.28 2.39
C SER A 250 21.25 -3.94 1.89
N VAL A 251 20.36 -2.97 1.59
CA VAL A 251 20.73 -1.61 1.19
C VAL A 251 20.40 -0.65 2.34
N PRO A 252 21.34 0.19 2.78
CA PRO A 252 21.05 1.26 3.73
C PRO A 252 20.01 2.22 3.16
N LEU A 253 18.96 2.50 3.94
CA LEU A 253 17.98 3.51 3.60
C LEU A 253 18.62 4.89 3.70
N LYS A 254 18.22 5.79 2.80
CA LYS A 254 18.66 7.17 2.84
C LYS A 254 17.97 7.88 4.01
N GLU A 255 18.77 8.57 4.80
CA GLU A 255 18.29 9.39 5.91
C GLU A 255 18.09 10.83 5.45
N TYR A 256 16.96 11.42 5.83
CA TYR A 256 16.60 12.79 5.47
C TYR A 256 16.30 13.61 6.73
N GLU A 257 16.56 14.92 6.66
CA GLU A 257 16.17 15.86 7.72
C GLU A 257 14.67 16.23 7.65
N GLU A 258 14.05 16.07 6.48
CA GLU A 258 12.63 16.28 6.22
C GLU A 258 12.10 15.23 5.23
N VAL A 259 10.90 14.72 5.46
CA VAL A 259 10.22 13.75 4.57
C VAL A 259 8.89 14.35 4.15
N LYS A 260 8.62 14.40 2.83
CA LYS A 260 7.35 14.89 2.30
C LYS A 260 6.33 13.76 2.25
N TYR A 261 5.18 13.97 2.89
CA TYR A 261 4.08 13.01 2.79
C TYR A 261 3.26 13.24 1.51
N LEU A 262 3.25 12.25 0.63
CA LEU A 262 2.69 12.37 -0.73
C LEU A 262 1.15 12.28 -0.80
N ALA A 263 0.48 11.88 0.27
CA ALA A 263 -0.98 11.66 0.23
C ALA A 263 -1.83 12.89 0.65
N CYS A 264 -1.19 14.04 0.85
CA CYS A 264 -1.84 15.35 1.06
C CYS A 264 -1.81 16.26 -0.18
N GLY A 265 -1.69 15.67 -1.39
CA GLY A 265 -1.72 16.38 -2.67
C GLY A 265 -3.06 16.27 -3.39
#